data_AF-A0A847AHA5-F1
#
_entry.id   AF-A0A847AHA5-F1
#
_cell.length_a   1.000
_cell.length_b   1.000
_cell.length_c   1.000
_cell.angle_alpha   90.00
_cell.angle_beta   90.00
_cell.angle_gamma   90.00
#
_symmetry.space_group_name_H-M   'P 1'
#
loop_
_entity.id
_entity.type
_entity.pdbx_description
1 polymer ?
#
loop_
_entity_poly.entity_id
_entity_poly.type
_entity_poly.pdbx_seq_one_letter_code
_entity_poly.pdbx_strand_id
1 'polypeptide(L)'
;MHTNDPSGKPDRGGRPPLSSGIIGALIMFAVALLWILFGFWRLLFIFLLTLAGYYVGFRYFRDRDAIRKLIDRILPPGMFR
;
A
#
# COMPACT_ATOMS: atom_id res chain seq x y z
N MET A 1 -22.02 42.38 45.30
CA MET A 1 -20.64 42.85 45.06
C MET A 1 -19.90 41.75 44.31
N HIS A 2 -19.67 41.97 43.02
CA HIS A 2 -18.91 41.11 42.11
C HIS A 2 -17.43 41.16 42.49
N THR A 3 -16.82 40.01 42.80
CA THR A 3 -15.36 39.87 42.76
C THR A 3 -15.01 39.04 41.54
N ASN A 4 -14.12 39.59 40.74
CA ASN A 4 -13.64 39.04 39.48
C ASN A 4 -12.61 37.96 39.80
N ASP A 5 -12.82 36.74 39.30
CA ASP A 5 -11.78 35.71 39.27
C ASP A 5 -10.89 35.92 38.03
N PRO A 6 -9.60 36.30 38.17
CA PRO A 6 -8.69 36.40 37.04
C PRO A 6 -8.04 35.04 36.80
N SER A 7 -8.85 34.04 36.44
CA SER A 7 -8.33 32.73 36.01
C SER A 7 -8.02 32.75 34.51
N GLY A 8 -7.00 33.53 34.14
CA GLY A 8 -6.38 33.46 32.82
C GLY A 8 -5.65 32.14 32.64
N LYS A 9 -6.34 31.11 32.16
CA LYS A 9 -5.72 29.86 31.69
C LYS A 9 -5.60 29.89 30.15
N PRO A 10 -4.50 29.32 29.62
CA PRO A 10 -3.94 29.69 28.34
C PRO A 10 -4.81 29.22 27.17
N ASP A 11 -5.02 30.10 26.21
CA ASP A 11 -5.45 29.75 24.85
C ASP A 11 -4.44 28.77 24.25
N ARG A 12 -4.72 27.48 24.41
CA ARG A 12 -4.05 26.43 23.66
C ARG A 12 -4.51 26.56 22.23
N GLY A 13 -3.70 27.24 21.43
CA GLY A 13 -3.73 27.17 19.97
C GLY A 13 -3.65 25.71 19.53
N GLY A 14 -4.82 25.07 19.51
CA GLY A 14 -5.01 23.71 19.05
C GLY A 14 -4.85 23.71 17.55
N ARG A 15 -3.63 23.47 17.07
CA ARG A 15 -3.46 22.96 15.71
C ARG A 15 -4.33 21.72 15.62
N PRO A 16 -5.33 21.65 14.72
CA PRO A 16 -6.17 20.48 14.63
C PRO A 16 -5.22 19.28 14.39
N PRO A 17 -5.15 18.29 15.30
CA PRO A 17 -4.49 17.05 14.95
C PRO A 17 -5.24 16.56 13.72
N LEU A 18 -4.51 16.34 12.62
CA LEU A 18 -5.08 15.81 11.38
C LEU A 18 -5.88 14.57 11.78
N SER A 19 -7.20 14.74 11.84
CA SER A 19 -8.07 13.76 12.48
C SER A 19 -7.89 12.46 11.70
N SER A 20 -7.79 11.33 12.40
CA SER A 20 -7.62 10.02 11.77
C SER A 20 -8.71 9.76 10.70
N GLY A 21 -9.86 10.43 10.84
CA GLY A 21 -10.93 10.45 9.83
C GLY A 21 -10.53 11.12 8.51
N ILE A 22 -9.81 12.25 8.52
CA ILE A 22 -9.33 12.92 7.30
C ILE A 22 -8.29 12.03 6.59
N ILE A 23 -7.41 11.38 7.34
CA ILE A 23 -6.39 10.48 6.78
C ILE A 23 -7.07 9.26 6.15
N GLY A 24 -8.02 8.64 6.85
CA GLY A 24 -8.79 7.50 6.32
C GLY A 24 -9.60 7.87 5.07
N ALA A 25 -10.24 9.04 5.07
CA ALA A 25 -10.97 9.54 3.92
C ALA A 25 -10.05 9.78 2.72
N LEU A 26 -8.86 10.36 2.92
CA LEU A 26 -7.89 10.61 1.86
C LEU A 26 -7.37 9.30 1.24
N ILE A 27 -7.11 8.29 2.07
CA ILE A 27 -6.66 6.96 1.62
C ILE A 27 -7.75 6.30 0.78
N MET A 28 -8.98 6.24 1.28
CA MET A 28 -10.07 5.60 0.55
C MET A 28 -10.47 6.38 -0.71
N PHE A 29 -10.36 7.70 -0.69
CA PHE A 29 -10.56 8.54 -1.86
C PHE A 29 -9.50 8.27 -2.95
N ALA A 30 -8.22 8.16 -2.57
CA ALA A 30 -7.16 7.79 -3.49
C ALA A 30 -7.37 6.38 -4.07
N VAL A 31 -7.75 5.41 -3.23
CA VAL A 31 -8.06 4.05 -3.68
C VAL A 31 -9.26 4.04 -4.63
N ALA A 32 -10.31 4.81 -4.34
CA ALA A 32 -11.49 4.93 -5.21
C ALA A 32 -11.15 5.60 -6.55
N LEU A 33 -10.30 6.63 -6.55
CA LEU A 33 -9.79 7.27 -7.78
C LEU A 33 -8.98 6.29 -8.62
N LEU A 34 -8.09 5.50 -8.00
CA LEU A 34 -7.37 4.43 -8.71
C LEU A 34 -8.34 3.38 -9.28
N TRP A 35 -9.36 3.00 -8.51
CA TRP A 35 -10.40 2.06 -8.95
C TRP A 35 -11.15 2.57 -10.18
N ILE A 36 -11.49 3.86 -10.21
CA ILE A 36 -12.17 4.50 -11.35
C ILE A 36 -11.24 4.66 -12.55
N LEU A 37 -9.97 5.04 -12.35
CA LEU A 37 -9.02 5.32 -13.44
C LEU A 37 -8.56 4.05 -14.15
N PHE A 38 -8.34 2.96 -13.40
CA PHE A 38 -8.14 1.63 -13.97
C PHE A 38 -9.47 1.04 -14.45
N GLY A 39 -10.58 1.34 -13.79
CA GLY A 39 -11.88 0.75 -14.05
C GLY A 39 -12.03 -0.62 -13.36
N PHE A 40 -13.28 -0.98 -13.03
CA PHE A 40 -13.62 -2.22 -12.33
C PHE A 40 -12.97 -3.47 -12.96
N TRP A 41 -12.95 -3.52 -14.29
CA TRP A 41 -12.39 -4.66 -15.03
C TRP A 41 -10.86 -4.75 -14.97
N ARG A 42 -10.14 -3.61 -15.00
CA ARG A 42 -8.67 -3.66 -14.93
C ARG A 42 -8.18 -3.94 -13.52
N LEU A 43 -8.87 -3.43 -12.49
CA LEU A 43 -8.48 -3.76 -11.12
C LEU A 43 -8.71 -5.24 -10.81
N LEU A 44 -9.84 -5.81 -11.25
CA LEU A 44 -10.09 -7.24 -11.13
C LEU A 44 -9.02 -8.05 -11.88
N PHE A 45 -8.67 -7.64 -13.09
CA PHE A 45 -7.63 -8.28 -13.89
C PHE A 45 -6.28 -8.24 -13.17
N ILE A 46 -5.85 -7.07 -12.69
CA ILE A 46 -4.59 -6.89 -11.96
C ILE A 46 -4.61 -7.72 -10.67
N PHE A 47 -5.70 -7.69 -9.91
CA PHE A 47 -5.84 -8.48 -8.68
C PHE A 47 -5.74 -9.97 -8.94
N LEU A 48 -6.39 -10.47 -10.00
CA LEU A 48 -6.30 -11.86 -10.43
C LEU A 48 -4.90 -12.21 -10.92
N LEU A 49 -4.24 -11.31 -11.65
CA LEU A 49 -2.85 -11.48 -12.12
C LEU A 49 -1.87 -11.46 -10.95
N THR A 50 -2.10 -10.63 -9.93
CA THR A 50 -1.30 -10.59 -8.70
C THR A 50 -1.49 -11.86 -7.91
N LEU A 51 -2.72 -12.38 -7.80
CA LEU A 51 -3.00 -13.63 -7.10
C LEU A 51 -2.40 -14.83 -7.85
N ALA A 52 -2.56 -14.87 -9.17
CA ALA A 52 -1.97 -15.88 -10.03
C ALA A 52 -0.44 -15.79 -10.02
N GLY A 53 0.12 -14.60 -10.14
CA GLY A 53 1.56 -14.34 -10.06
C GLY A 53 2.13 -14.65 -8.68
N TYR A 54 1.39 -14.41 -7.60
CA TYR A 54 1.76 -14.83 -6.25
C TYR A 54 1.70 -16.35 -6.11
N TYR A 55 0.68 -17.02 -6.64
CA TYR A 55 0.56 -18.48 -6.58
C TYR A 55 1.64 -19.18 -7.41
N VAL A 56 1.82 -18.74 -8.66
CA VAL A 56 2.88 -19.21 -9.57
C VAL A 56 4.24 -18.87 -8.98
N GLY A 57 4.45 -17.63 -8.54
CA GLY A 57 5.67 -17.16 -7.91
C GLY A 57 6.00 -17.96 -6.65
N PHE A 58 5.05 -18.15 -5.73
CA PHE A 58 5.22 -18.93 -4.52
C PHE A 58 5.51 -20.41 -4.82
N ARG A 59 4.85 -21.00 -5.82
CA ARG A 59 5.13 -22.36 -6.28
C ARG A 59 6.55 -22.48 -6.87
N TYR A 60 6.93 -21.55 -7.74
CA TYR A 60 8.25 -21.50 -8.38
C TYR A 60 9.38 -21.14 -7.40
N PHE A 61 9.13 -20.27 -6.41
CA PHE A 61 10.09 -19.93 -5.36
C PHE A 61 10.33 -21.09 -4.40
N ARG A 62 9.33 -21.96 -4.21
CA ARG A 62 9.46 -23.16 -3.38
C ARG A 62 10.30 -24.23 -4.07
N ASP A 63 10.15 -24.38 -5.39
CA ASP A 63 11.02 -25.22 -6.22
C ASP A 63 12.23 -24.42 -6.71
N ARG A 64 13.25 -24.28 -5.85
CA ARG A 64 14.55 -23.65 -6.18
C ARG A 64 15.14 -24.18 -7.49
N ASP A 65 14.88 -25.44 -7.83
CA ASP A 65 15.33 -26.08 -9.06
C ASP A 65 14.54 -25.62 -10.31
N ALA A 66 13.24 -25.33 -10.18
CA ALA A 66 12.43 -24.80 -11.27
C ALA A 66 12.80 -23.34 -11.59
N ILE A 67 13.04 -22.53 -10.56
CA ILE A 67 13.57 -21.17 -10.73
C ILE A 67 14.99 -21.20 -11.30
N ARG A 68 15.87 -22.09 -10.83
CA ARG A 68 17.23 -22.25 -11.37
C ARG A 68 17.19 -22.65 -12.84
N LYS A 69 16.39 -23.65 -13.23
CA LYS A 69 16.24 -24.04 -14.64
C LYS A 69 15.66 -22.94 -15.53
N LEU A 70 14.74 -22.12 -15.01
CA LEU A 70 14.16 -21.01 -15.76
C LEU A 70 15.18 -19.87 -15.92
N ILE A 71 15.91 -19.55 -14.85
CA ILE A 71 17.01 -18.58 -14.86
C ILE A 71 18.15 -19.05 -15.77
N ASP A 72 18.61 -20.29 -15.66
CA ASP A 72 19.69 -20.86 -16.50
C ASP A 72 19.32 -20.89 -17.99
N ARG A 73 18.02 -20.90 -18.32
CA ARG A 73 17.52 -20.84 -19.69
C ARG A 73 17.38 -19.42 -20.22
N ILE A 74 17.12 -18.45 -19.34
CA ILE A 74 16.97 -17.03 -19.69
C ILE A 74 18.32 -16.27 -19.62
N LEU A 75 19.20 -16.70 -18.73
CA LEU A 75 20.57 -16.27 -18.53
C LEU A 75 21.45 -17.47 -18.88
N PRO A 76 21.87 -17.61 -20.15
CA PRO A 76 22.66 -18.75 -20.58
C PRO A 76 23.89 -18.94 -19.68
N PRO A 77 24.21 -20.19 -19.32
CA PRO A 77 25.22 -20.51 -18.33
C PRO A 77 26.61 -20.21 -18.87
N GLY A 78 27.34 -19.33 -18.18
CA GLY A 78 28.76 -19.13 -18.42
C GLY A 78 29.28 -17.91 -17.68
N MET A 79 30.39 -18.08 -16.96
CA MET A 79 31.18 -17.03 -16.29
C MET A 79 30.91 -16.73 -14.82
N PHE A 80 30.75 -17.73 -13.95
CA PHE A 80 31.31 -17.60 -12.59
C PHE A 80 32.01 -18.90 -12.22
N ARG A 81 33.22 -19.01 -12.78
CA ARG A 81 34.31 -19.86 -12.29
C ARG A 81 35.16 -19.03 -11.33
#